data_AF-A0A8C1CKQ6-F1
#
_entry.id   AF-A0A8C1CKQ6-F1
#
_cell.length_a   1.000
_cell.length_b   1.000
_cell.length_c   1.000
_cell.angle_alpha   90.00
_cell.angle_beta   90.00
_cell.angle_gamma   90.00
#
_symmetry.space_group_name_H-M   'P 1'
#
loop_
_entity.id
_entity.type
_entity.pdbx_description
1 polymer ?
#
loop_
_entity_poly.entity_id
_entity_poly.type
_entity_poly.pdbx_seq_one_letter_code
_entity_poly.pdbx_strand_id
1 'polypeptide(L)'
;MKSIVRITHLTLVLQTLIISQHDAQKEEEELRRWKEENRPGPIQLAPERLGGAVSLAEVRQRQQVELRQSKLRKTLRKEEMDQKKRQAEEEENEKKKALQREKATKLEMRKKQEDEQRQKLYQDDKQMKTEEFLQRIERSSSSVSMAASSSIPASSWTKSHEYRDTRREEENSDLLKKKEEQRRKAEILEEKQKQQEEDRKRRTEADHRRVNMAFLDRLEAGSSGRVPEPMTQTPESTNVWLDDDDDDEPQ
;
A
#
# COMPACT_ATOMS: atom_id res chain seq x y z
N MET A 1 38.08 -75.32 74.41
CA MET A 1 39.02 -74.17 74.45
C MET A 1 39.07 -73.36 73.16
N LYS A 2 39.12 -73.97 71.95
CA LYS A 2 39.19 -73.23 70.67
C LYS A 2 38.00 -72.29 70.38
N SER A 3 36.78 -72.60 70.82
CA SER A 3 35.60 -71.73 70.58
C SER A 3 35.55 -70.48 71.47
N ILE A 4 36.02 -70.56 72.73
CA ILE A 4 36.02 -69.41 73.67
C ILE A 4 37.02 -68.34 73.22
N VAL A 5 38.19 -68.77 72.71
CA VAL A 5 39.20 -67.86 72.15
C VAL A 5 38.71 -67.17 70.87
N ARG A 6 37.92 -67.88 70.05
CA ARG A 6 37.32 -67.28 68.84
C ARG A 6 36.23 -66.26 69.17
N ILE A 7 35.38 -66.54 70.16
CA ILE A 7 34.33 -65.63 70.60
C ILE A 7 34.95 -64.35 71.18
N THR A 8 35.95 -64.47 72.04
CA THR A 8 36.64 -63.31 72.63
C THR A 8 37.40 -62.48 71.59
N HIS A 9 38.01 -63.11 70.58
CA HIS A 9 38.64 -62.39 69.47
C HIS A 9 37.59 -61.68 68.60
N LEU A 10 36.45 -62.33 68.32
CA LEU A 10 35.36 -61.72 67.56
C LEU A 10 34.74 -60.52 68.30
N THR A 11 34.57 -60.59 69.61
CA THR A 11 34.06 -59.44 70.39
C THR A 11 35.08 -58.30 70.43
N LEU A 12 36.37 -58.60 70.52
CA LEU A 12 37.41 -57.57 70.49
C LEU A 12 37.45 -56.87 69.12
N VAL A 13 37.36 -57.62 68.02
CA VAL A 13 37.32 -57.08 66.66
C VAL A 13 36.04 -56.28 66.40
N LEU A 14 34.89 -56.74 66.92
CA LEU A 14 33.65 -55.97 66.84
C LEU A 14 33.75 -54.67 67.63
N GLN A 15 34.37 -54.69 68.81
CA GLN A 15 34.51 -53.50 69.64
C GLN A 15 35.46 -52.48 69.03
N THR A 16 36.57 -52.90 68.41
CA THR A 16 37.46 -51.97 67.69
C THR A 16 36.82 -51.42 66.43
N LEU A 17 36.01 -52.21 65.72
CA LEU A 17 35.25 -51.72 64.57
C LEU A 17 34.22 -50.66 64.97
N ILE A 18 33.52 -50.87 66.08
CA ILE A 18 32.54 -49.90 66.60
C ILE A 18 33.24 -48.59 67.00
N ILE A 19 34.37 -48.68 67.70
CA ILE A 19 35.15 -47.49 68.10
C ILE A 19 35.64 -46.73 66.85
N SER A 20 36.21 -47.43 65.88
CA SER A 20 36.68 -46.82 64.64
C SER A 20 35.56 -46.18 63.83
N GLN A 21 34.36 -46.77 63.81
CA GLN A 21 33.21 -46.18 63.12
C GLN A 21 32.71 -44.92 63.81
N HIS A 22 32.67 -44.93 65.15
CA HIS A 22 32.28 -43.78 65.95
C HIS A 22 33.29 -42.63 65.85
N ASP A 23 34.59 -42.92 65.84
CA ASP A 23 35.63 -41.91 65.69
C ASP A 23 35.62 -41.30 64.28
N ALA A 24 35.39 -42.11 63.23
CA ALA A 24 35.21 -41.61 61.87
C ALA A 24 33.99 -40.68 61.73
N GLN A 25 32.88 -40.99 62.42
CA GLN A 25 31.70 -40.11 62.43
C GLN A 25 31.97 -38.78 63.17
N LYS A 26 32.69 -38.83 64.28
CA LYS A 26 33.09 -37.62 65.01
C LYS A 26 34.00 -36.72 64.18
N GLU A 27 35.00 -37.29 63.51
CA GLU A 27 35.89 -36.53 62.63
C GLU A 27 35.12 -35.90 61.46
N GLU A 28 34.13 -36.59 60.89
CA GLU A 28 33.27 -36.03 59.84
C GLU A 28 32.42 -34.86 60.37
N GLU A 29 31.85 -34.97 61.57
CA GLU A 29 31.09 -33.89 62.19
C GLU A 29 31.97 -32.68 62.52
N GLU A 30 33.17 -32.89 63.04
CA GLU A 30 34.14 -31.82 63.32
C GLU A 30 34.59 -31.12 62.04
N LEU A 31 34.82 -31.88 60.95
CA LEU A 31 35.13 -31.31 59.65
C LEU A 31 33.96 -30.50 59.08
N ARG A 32 32.72 -30.95 59.27
CA ARG A 32 31.52 -30.19 58.85
C ARG A 32 31.38 -28.89 59.64
N ARG A 33 31.55 -28.93 60.96
CA ARG A 33 31.55 -27.72 61.80
C ARG A 33 32.65 -26.75 61.40
N TRP A 34 33.87 -27.24 61.17
CA TRP A 34 34.97 -26.40 60.72
C TRP A 34 34.68 -25.76 59.35
N LYS A 35 34.08 -26.50 58.40
CA LYS A 35 33.67 -25.95 57.10
C LYS A 35 32.56 -24.92 57.21
N GLU A 36 31.64 -25.07 58.17
CA GLU A 36 30.56 -24.12 58.42
C GLU A 36 31.08 -22.86 59.12
N GLU A 37 31.95 -23.00 60.12
CA GLU A 37 32.59 -21.88 60.82
C GLU A 37 33.55 -21.10 59.92
N ASN A 38 34.26 -21.80 59.01
CA ASN A 38 35.16 -21.17 58.03
C ASN A 38 34.46 -20.87 56.70
N ARG A 39 33.14 -20.98 56.63
CA ARG A 39 32.41 -20.59 55.44
C ARG A 39 32.49 -19.07 55.30
N PRO A 40 33.11 -18.53 54.25
CA PRO A 40 33.08 -17.09 54.03
C PRO A 40 31.62 -16.65 53.89
N GLY A 41 31.23 -15.61 54.64
CA GLY A 41 29.89 -15.06 54.57
C GLY A 41 29.53 -14.54 53.17
N PRO A 42 28.24 -14.24 52.89
CA PRO A 42 27.83 -13.64 51.63
C PRO A 42 28.67 -12.39 51.35
N ILE A 43 29.53 -12.47 50.34
CA ILE A 43 30.42 -11.36 49.98
C ILE A 43 29.53 -10.25 49.40
N GLN A 44 29.24 -9.23 50.21
CA GLN A 44 28.55 -8.03 49.78
C GLN A 44 29.52 -7.15 49.00
N LEU A 45 29.88 -7.56 47.78
CA LEU A 45 30.57 -6.66 46.87
C LEU A 45 29.60 -5.54 46.49
N ALA A 46 30.08 -4.30 46.54
CA ALA A 46 29.33 -3.18 46.00
C ALA A 46 28.99 -3.52 44.53
N PRO A 47 27.72 -3.37 44.11
CA PRO A 47 27.32 -3.68 42.74
C PRO A 47 28.27 -3.01 41.76
N GLU A 48 28.77 -3.75 40.78
CA GLU A 48 29.71 -3.25 39.78
C GLU A 48 29.18 -1.93 39.20
N ARG A 49 29.90 -0.83 39.46
CA ARG A 49 29.48 0.52 39.08
C ARG A 49 30.16 0.89 37.78
N LEU A 50 29.37 1.24 36.78
CA LEU A 50 29.89 1.71 35.51
C LEU A 50 30.10 3.23 35.61
N GLY A 51 31.21 3.64 36.24
CA GLY A 51 31.65 5.05 36.33
C GLY A 51 30.55 6.04 36.76
N GLY A 52 30.26 6.13 38.06
CA GLY A 52 29.27 7.06 38.61
C GLY A 52 28.45 6.49 39.76
N ALA A 53 27.36 7.16 40.12
CA ALA A 53 26.47 6.74 41.22
C ALA A 53 25.53 5.57 40.86
N VAL A 54 25.48 5.17 39.58
CA VAL A 54 24.50 4.20 39.06
C VAL A 54 25.15 2.82 38.94
N SER A 55 24.41 1.78 39.34
CA SER A 55 24.85 0.39 39.18
C SER A 55 24.73 -0.06 37.71
N LEU A 56 25.65 -0.90 37.26
CA LEU A 56 25.65 -1.51 35.93
C LEU A 56 24.35 -2.28 35.63
N ALA A 57 23.73 -2.90 36.64
CA ALA A 57 22.44 -3.57 36.49
C ALA A 57 21.31 -2.60 36.15
N GLU A 58 21.31 -1.41 36.77
CA GLU A 58 20.33 -0.37 36.52
C GLU A 58 20.49 0.25 35.13
N VAL A 59 21.73 0.50 34.70
CA VAL A 59 22.01 0.97 33.33
C VAL A 59 21.51 -0.04 32.29
N ARG A 60 21.76 -1.34 32.49
CA ARG A 60 21.25 -2.40 31.60
C ARG A 60 19.73 -2.43 31.57
N GLN A 61 19.08 -2.28 32.72
CA GLN A 61 17.62 -2.23 32.79
C GLN A 61 17.07 -1.01 32.04
N ARG A 62 17.65 0.18 32.24
CA ARG A 62 17.26 1.41 31.53
C ARG A 62 17.43 1.25 30.03
N GLN A 63 18.56 0.70 29.58
CA GLN A 63 18.82 0.43 28.16
C GLN A 63 17.78 -0.54 27.57
N GLN A 64 17.43 -1.61 28.30
CA GLN A 64 16.38 -2.55 27.87
C GLN A 64 15.01 -1.87 27.77
N VAL A 65 14.64 -1.04 28.75
CA VAL A 65 13.38 -0.29 28.74
C VAL A 65 13.34 0.71 27.59
N GLU A 66 14.41 1.46 27.37
CA GLU A 66 14.51 2.44 26.29
C GLU A 66 14.42 1.78 24.90
N LEU A 67 15.08 0.63 24.72
CA LEU A 67 14.95 -0.18 23.51
C LEU A 67 13.51 -0.60 23.25
N ARG A 68 12.78 -1.06 24.29
CA ARG A 68 11.35 -1.43 24.17
C ARG A 68 10.49 -0.22 23.80
N GLN A 69 10.68 0.92 24.48
CA GLN A 69 9.94 2.15 24.20
C GLN A 69 10.24 2.72 22.81
N SER A 70 11.50 2.65 22.37
CA SER A 70 11.91 3.07 21.03
C SER A 70 11.25 2.21 19.95
N LYS A 71 11.22 0.89 20.14
CA LYS A 71 10.49 -0.03 19.25
C LYS A 71 9.00 0.33 19.17
N LEU A 72 8.35 0.54 20.31
CA LEU A 72 6.93 0.89 20.36
C LEU A 72 6.64 2.24 19.67
N ARG A 73 7.47 3.26 19.90
CA ARG A 73 7.32 4.56 19.23
C ARG A 73 7.49 4.46 17.72
N LYS A 74 8.41 3.61 17.24
CA LYS A 74 8.60 3.37 15.80
C LYS A 74 7.38 2.67 15.18
N THR A 75 6.80 1.68 15.87
CA THR A 75 5.61 0.99 15.36
C THR A 75 4.41 1.92 15.30
N LEU A 76 4.18 2.73 16.35
CA LEU A 76 3.09 3.71 16.37
C LEU A 76 3.22 4.74 15.23
N ARG A 77 4.40 5.35 15.06
CA ARG A 77 4.64 6.30 13.96
C ARG A 77 4.40 5.67 12.59
N LYS A 78 4.80 4.41 12.40
CA LYS A 78 4.55 3.70 11.14
C LYS A 78 3.06 3.51 10.91
N GLU A 79 2.34 3.04 11.93
CA GLU A 79 0.91 2.81 11.85
C GLU A 79 0.12 4.11 11.57
N GLU A 80 0.48 5.22 12.24
CA GLU A 80 -0.10 6.54 11.98
C GLU A 80 0.09 6.99 10.53
N MET A 81 1.30 6.82 9.99
CA MET A 81 1.59 7.14 8.58
C MET A 81 0.80 6.24 7.63
N ASP A 82 0.72 4.94 7.92
CA ASP A 82 -0.02 3.97 7.10
C ASP A 82 -1.54 4.21 7.17
N GLN A 83 -2.07 4.65 8.31
CA GLN A 83 -3.48 5.04 8.46
C GLN A 83 -3.77 6.32 7.68
N LYS A 84 -2.92 7.36 7.81
CA LYS A 84 -3.08 8.61 7.05
C LYS A 84 -3.02 8.37 5.54
N LYS A 85 -2.14 7.49 5.08
CA LYS A 85 -2.04 7.11 3.66
C LYS A 85 -3.32 6.44 3.18
N ARG A 86 -3.87 5.50 3.96
CA ARG A 86 -5.14 4.83 3.63
C ARG A 86 -6.31 5.80 3.58
N GLN A 87 -6.41 6.71 4.53
CA GLN A 87 -7.45 7.74 4.55
C GLN A 87 -7.39 8.64 3.31
N ALA A 88 -6.19 9.10 2.93
CA ALA A 88 -6.03 9.93 1.72
C ALA A 88 -6.44 9.17 0.44
N GLU A 89 -6.10 7.89 0.34
CA GLU A 89 -6.50 7.03 -0.79
C GLU A 89 -8.02 6.81 -0.84
N GLU A 90 -8.66 6.57 0.33
CA GLU A 90 -10.11 6.42 0.44
C GLU A 90 -10.84 7.72 0.04
N GLU A 91 -10.38 8.88 0.50
CA GLU A 91 -10.94 10.18 0.11
C GLU A 91 -10.81 10.44 -1.40
N GLU A 92 -9.68 10.10 -2.01
CA GLU A 92 -9.50 10.22 -3.46
C GLU A 92 -10.45 9.29 -4.22
N ASN A 93 -10.63 8.06 -3.73
CA ASN A 93 -11.56 7.10 -4.31
C ASN A 93 -13.01 7.59 -4.21
N GLU A 94 -13.40 8.18 -3.08
CA GLU A 94 -14.71 8.81 -2.91
C GLU A 94 -14.92 9.98 -3.87
N LYS A 95 -13.91 10.86 -4.03
CA LYS A 95 -13.95 11.95 -5.03
C LYS A 95 -14.14 11.42 -6.45
N LYS A 96 -13.38 10.39 -6.83
CA LYS A 96 -13.51 9.73 -8.15
C LYS A 96 -14.92 9.15 -8.36
N LYS A 97 -15.49 8.48 -7.35
CA LYS A 97 -16.85 7.96 -7.40
C LYS A 97 -17.89 9.07 -7.51
N ALA A 98 -17.75 10.15 -6.75
CA ALA A 98 -18.64 11.31 -6.82
C ALA A 98 -18.62 11.95 -8.20
N LEU A 99 -17.44 12.14 -8.78
CA LEU A 99 -17.27 12.68 -10.13
C LEU A 99 -17.92 11.77 -11.19
N GLN A 100 -17.78 10.45 -11.06
CA GLN A 100 -18.44 9.50 -11.96
C GLN A 100 -19.97 9.57 -11.84
N ARG A 101 -20.50 9.67 -10.62
CA ARG A 101 -21.95 9.85 -10.40
C ARG A 101 -22.44 11.15 -11.02
N GLU A 102 -21.75 12.26 -10.79
CA GLU A 102 -22.10 13.55 -11.39
C GLU A 102 -22.09 13.46 -12.93
N LYS A 103 -21.05 12.88 -13.51
CA LYS A 103 -20.96 12.67 -14.96
C LYS A 103 -22.11 11.82 -15.50
N ALA A 104 -22.50 10.77 -14.78
CA ALA A 104 -23.65 9.93 -15.12
C ALA A 104 -24.96 10.74 -15.07
N THR A 105 -25.20 11.50 -14.00
CA THR A 105 -26.41 12.33 -13.87
C THR A 105 -26.48 13.43 -14.94
N LYS A 106 -25.36 14.08 -15.24
CA LYS A 106 -25.28 15.11 -16.30
C LYS A 106 -25.58 14.53 -17.68
N LEU A 107 -25.08 13.33 -17.95
CA LEU A 107 -25.35 12.62 -19.20
C LEU A 107 -26.82 12.20 -19.30
N GLU A 108 -27.41 11.68 -18.22
CA GLU A 108 -28.83 11.33 -18.17
C GLU A 108 -29.73 12.55 -18.41
N MET A 109 -29.44 13.68 -17.75
CA MET A 109 -30.18 14.92 -17.95
C MET A 109 -30.10 15.43 -19.39
N ARG A 110 -28.93 15.37 -20.02
CA ARG A 110 -28.77 15.73 -21.43
C ARG A 110 -29.58 14.80 -22.35
N LYS A 111 -29.54 13.50 -22.10
CA LYS A 111 -30.30 12.51 -22.88
C LYS A 111 -31.79 12.76 -22.76
N LYS A 112 -32.29 13.03 -21.54
CA LYS A 112 -33.68 13.36 -21.30
C LYS A 112 -34.13 14.61 -22.07
N GLN A 113 -33.30 15.66 -22.11
CA GLN A 113 -33.58 16.86 -22.90
C GLN A 113 -33.65 16.56 -24.40
N GLU A 114 -32.74 15.74 -24.93
CA GLU A 114 -32.75 15.34 -26.34
C GLU A 114 -33.99 14.50 -26.67
N ASP A 115 -34.37 13.56 -25.81
CA ASP A 115 -35.57 12.73 -25.97
C ASP A 115 -36.85 13.59 -25.94
N GLU A 116 -36.91 14.59 -25.05
CA GLU A 116 -38.01 15.57 -25.03
C GLU A 116 -38.08 16.40 -26.32
N GLN A 117 -36.94 16.84 -26.86
CA GLN A 117 -36.88 17.55 -28.15
C GLN A 117 -37.34 16.65 -29.29
N ARG A 118 -36.86 15.40 -29.35
CA ARG A 118 -37.29 14.39 -30.32
C ARG A 118 -38.80 14.15 -30.25
N GLN A 119 -39.35 14.07 -29.04
CA GLN A 119 -40.77 13.86 -28.83
C GLN A 119 -41.59 15.06 -29.31
N LYS A 120 -41.14 16.29 -29.06
CA LYS A 120 -41.78 17.51 -29.58
C LYS A 120 -41.79 17.53 -31.10
N LEU A 121 -40.65 17.32 -31.74
CA LEU A 121 -40.54 17.26 -33.20
C LEU A 121 -41.45 16.19 -33.81
N TYR A 122 -41.55 15.02 -33.17
CA TYR A 122 -42.46 13.97 -33.60
C TYR A 122 -43.94 14.35 -33.44
N GLN A 123 -44.30 15.03 -32.36
CA GLN A 123 -45.66 15.55 -32.17
C GLN A 123 -46.01 16.60 -33.23
N ASP A 124 -45.09 17.53 -33.51
CA ASP A 124 -45.27 18.58 -34.51
C ASP A 124 -45.42 17.97 -35.92
N ASP A 125 -44.54 17.05 -36.32
CA ASP A 125 -44.66 16.35 -37.62
C ASP A 125 -45.97 15.57 -37.73
N LYS A 126 -46.38 14.88 -36.66
CA LYS A 126 -47.66 14.17 -36.61
C LYS A 126 -48.84 15.14 -36.81
N GLN A 127 -48.81 16.31 -36.16
CA GLN A 127 -49.84 17.34 -36.32
C GLN A 127 -49.87 17.85 -37.76
N MET A 128 -48.72 18.26 -38.30
CA MET A 128 -48.59 18.71 -39.69
C MET A 128 -49.10 17.67 -40.69
N LYS A 129 -48.75 16.39 -40.51
CA LYS A 129 -49.24 15.31 -41.37
C LYS A 129 -50.75 15.10 -41.28
N THR A 130 -51.31 15.27 -40.09
CA THR A 130 -52.76 15.18 -39.87
C THR A 130 -53.46 16.35 -40.56
N GLU A 131 -52.93 17.57 -40.44
CA GLU A 131 -53.45 18.75 -41.14
C GLU A 131 -53.33 18.65 -42.65
N GLU A 132 -52.17 18.22 -43.18
CA GLU A 132 -51.97 17.96 -44.61
C GLU A 132 -52.99 16.95 -45.15
N PHE A 133 -53.30 15.90 -44.37
CA PHE A 133 -54.29 14.89 -44.72
C PHE A 133 -55.71 15.49 -44.74
N LEU A 134 -56.09 16.28 -43.73
CA LEU A 134 -57.38 16.95 -43.68
C LEU A 134 -57.54 17.95 -44.83
N GLN A 135 -56.53 18.78 -45.10
CA GLN A 135 -56.51 19.70 -46.23
C GLN A 135 -56.61 18.96 -47.57
N ARG A 136 -55.96 17.79 -47.70
CA ARG A 136 -56.08 16.95 -48.89
C ARG A 136 -57.53 16.46 -49.06
N ILE A 137 -58.17 15.98 -48.00
CA ILE A 137 -59.58 15.57 -48.05
C ILE A 137 -60.46 16.74 -48.44
N GLU A 138 -60.29 17.91 -47.83
CA GLU A 138 -61.10 19.10 -48.12
C GLU A 138 -60.96 19.54 -49.59
N ARG A 139 -59.73 19.55 -50.12
CA ARG A 139 -59.44 19.85 -51.54
C ARG A 139 -60.03 18.78 -52.47
N SER A 140 -59.91 17.50 -52.14
CA SER A 140 -60.48 16.40 -52.92
C SER A 140 -62.00 16.34 -52.85
N SER A 141 -62.60 16.83 -51.76
CA SER A 141 -64.06 16.98 -51.61
C SER A 141 -64.60 18.13 -52.47
N SER A 142 -63.77 19.15 -52.72
CA SER A 142 -64.10 20.28 -53.60
C SER A 142 -63.86 20.01 -55.09
N SER A 143 -63.12 18.95 -55.46
CA SER A 143 -62.89 18.58 -56.87
C SER A 143 -63.08 17.08 -57.07
N VAL A 144 -64.26 16.67 -57.54
CA VAL A 144 -64.46 15.33 -58.10
C VAL A 144 -63.64 15.24 -59.39
N SER A 145 -62.59 14.42 -59.44
CA SER A 145 -62.06 13.80 -60.69
C SER A 145 -61.00 12.73 -60.44
N MET A 146 -61.40 11.50 -60.77
CA MET A 146 -60.69 10.36 -61.37
C MET A 146 -59.23 10.07 -60.99
N ALA A 147 -59.06 8.85 -60.48
CA ALA A 147 -57.80 8.12 -60.40
C ALA A 147 -57.02 8.16 -61.72
N ALA A 148 -55.84 8.80 -61.69
CA ALA A 148 -54.83 8.67 -62.73
C ALA A 148 -53.73 7.74 -62.21
N SER A 149 -53.57 6.61 -62.90
CA SER A 149 -52.53 5.60 -62.67
C SER A 149 -51.14 6.23 -62.61
N SER A 150 -50.56 6.35 -61.42
CA SER A 150 -49.17 6.78 -61.24
C SER A 150 -48.25 5.57 -61.16
N SER A 151 -47.80 5.06 -62.32
CA SER A 151 -46.59 4.22 -62.33
C SER A 151 -45.38 5.12 -62.16
N ILE A 152 -44.90 5.25 -60.93
CA ILE A 152 -43.65 5.98 -60.65
C ILE A 152 -42.49 5.13 -61.22
N PRO A 153 -41.62 5.68 -62.08
CA PRO A 153 -40.51 4.91 -62.62
C PRO A 153 -39.57 4.51 -61.47
N ALA A 154 -39.31 3.21 -61.34
CA ALA A 154 -38.46 2.62 -60.30
C ALA A 154 -37.09 3.32 -60.13
N SER A 155 -36.61 3.96 -61.20
CA SER A 155 -35.37 4.77 -61.27
C SER A 155 -35.30 5.94 -60.26
N SER A 156 -36.42 6.58 -59.90
CA SER A 156 -36.41 7.72 -58.96
C SER A 156 -36.17 7.26 -57.50
N TRP A 157 -36.77 6.13 -57.11
CA TRP A 157 -36.59 5.55 -55.77
C TRP A 157 -35.19 4.99 -55.57
N THR A 158 -34.61 4.36 -56.60
CA THR A 158 -33.22 3.87 -56.57
C THR A 158 -32.23 5.00 -56.34
N LYS A 159 -32.33 6.11 -57.09
CA LYS A 159 -31.48 7.29 -56.89
C LYS A 159 -31.63 7.94 -55.51
N SER A 160 -32.85 7.98 -54.97
CA SER A 160 -33.08 8.48 -53.61
C SER A 160 -32.50 7.53 -52.55
N HIS A 161 -32.48 6.23 -52.81
CA HIS A 161 -31.91 5.23 -51.89
C HIS A 161 -30.39 5.32 -51.90
N GLU A 162 -29.77 5.39 -53.08
CA GLU A 162 -28.32 5.60 -53.26
C GLU A 162 -27.85 6.87 -52.54
N TYR A 163 -28.56 7.99 -52.68
CA TYR A 163 -28.24 9.22 -51.95
C TYR A 163 -28.33 9.07 -50.42
N ARG A 164 -29.30 8.29 -49.92
CA ARG A 164 -29.41 8.02 -48.48
C ARG A 164 -28.36 7.03 -47.99
N ASP A 165 -27.90 6.12 -48.84
CA ASP A 165 -26.83 5.17 -48.54
C ASP A 165 -25.49 5.89 -48.50
N THR A 166 -25.17 6.71 -49.51
CA THR A 166 -23.92 7.49 -49.54
C THR A 166 -23.80 8.44 -48.36
N ARG A 167 -24.90 9.11 -47.99
CA ARG A 167 -24.95 9.94 -46.78
C ARG A 167 -24.69 9.14 -45.50
N ARG A 168 -25.23 7.92 -45.39
CA ARG A 168 -24.97 7.01 -44.26
C ARG A 168 -23.53 6.52 -44.23
N GLU A 169 -22.93 6.23 -45.38
CA GLU A 169 -21.54 5.82 -45.49
C GLU A 169 -20.58 6.95 -45.10
N GLU A 170 -20.87 8.18 -45.52
CA GLU A 170 -20.12 9.36 -45.12
C GLU A 170 -20.18 9.58 -43.60
N GLU A 171 -21.40 9.56 -43.02
CA GLU A 171 -21.61 9.64 -41.56
C GLU A 171 -20.89 8.50 -40.80
N ASN A 172 -20.94 7.27 -41.32
CA ASN A 172 -20.22 6.13 -40.74
C ASN A 172 -18.70 6.30 -40.83
N SER A 173 -18.18 6.84 -41.93
CA SER A 173 -16.76 7.10 -42.10
C SER A 173 -16.25 8.13 -41.10
N ASP A 174 -17.05 9.16 -40.82
CA ASP A 174 -16.74 10.20 -39.84
C ASP A 174 -16.83 9.66 -38.40
N LEU A 175 -17.78 8.77 -38.12
CA LEU A 175 -17.84 8.07 -36.83
C LEU A 175 -16.61 7.18 -36.60
N LEU A 176 -16.13 6.50 -37.65
CA LEU A 176 -14.91 5.69 -37.57
C LEU A 176 -13.68 6.57 -37.31
N LYS A 177 -13.55 7.71 -38.01
CA LYS A 177 -12.46 8.67 -37.77
C LYS A 177 -12.46 9.16 -36.32
N LYS A 178 -13.63 9.55 -35.79
CA LYS A 178 -13.75 9.99 -34.38
C LYS A 178 -13.38 8.89 -33.39
N LYS A 179 -13.76 7.63 -33.65
CA LYS A 179 -13.34 6.49 -32.82
C LYS A 179 -11.83 6.28 -32.85
N GLU A 180 -11.22 6.38 -34.03
CA GLU A 180 -9.78 6.23 -34.20
C GLU A 180 -9.01 7.37 -33.51
N GLU A 181 -9.49 8.61 -33.60
CA GLU A 181 -8.93 9.74 -32.85
C GLU A 181 -9.00 9.52 -31.33
N GLN A 182 -10.12 8.99 -30.83
CA GLN A 182 -10.24 8.64 -29.41
C GLN A 182 -9.26 7.55 -29.00
N ARG A 183 -9.06 6.53 -29.85
CA ARG A 183 -8.05 5.49 -29.62
C ARG A 183 -6.64 6.09 -29.58
N ARG A 184 -6.28 6.94 -30.53
CA ARG A 184 -4.97 7.62 -30.54
C ARG A 184 -4.76 8.49 -29.31
N LYS A 185 -5.79 9.24 -28.88
CA LYS A 185 -5.72 10.03 -27.64
C LYS A 185 -5.52 9.14 -26.41
N ALA A 186 -6.20 8.00 -26.35
CA ALA A 186 -6.01 7.03 -25.26
C ALA A 186 -4.59 6.43 -25.28
N GLU A 187 -4.09 6.06 -26.46
CA GLU A 187 -2.73 5.53 -26.65
C GLU A 187 -1.65 6.51 -26.21
N ILE A 188 -1.75 7.79 -26.61
CA ILE A 188 -0.81 8.83 -26.17
C ILE A 188 -0.84 9.01 -24.65
N LEU A 189 -2.03 8.97 -24.05
CA LEU A 189 -2.18 9.10 -22.59
C LEU A 189 -1.56 7.90 -21.86
N GLU A 190 -1.78 6.69 -22.37
CA GLU A 190 -1.20 5.46 -21.83
C GLU A 190 0.34 5.46 -21.97
N GLU A 191 0.87 5.90 -23.11
CA GLU A 191 2.31 6.04 -23.32
C GLU A 191 2.94 7.05 -22.36
N LYS A 192 2.29 8.20 -22.14
CA LYS A 192 2.75 9.20 -21.15
C LYS A 192 2.79 8.62 -19.73
N GLN A 193 1.76 7.86 -19.34
CA GLN A 193 1.72 7.19 -18.04
C GLN A 193 2.83 6.14 -17.91
N LYS A 194 3.03 5.32 -18.94
CA LYS A 194 4.08 4.30 -18.97
C LYS A 194 5.48 4.93 -18.86
N GLN A 195 5.73 6.02 -19.58
CA GLN A 195 7.00 6.75 -19.51
C GLN A 195 7.23 7.31 -18.10
N GLN A 196 6.20 7.89 -17.48
CA GLN A 196 6.29 8.41 -16.12
C GLN A 196 6.57 7.30 -15.09
N GLU A 197 5.93 6.14 -15.22
CA GLU A 197 6.17 4.99 -14.35
C GLU A 197 7.58 4.42 -14.54
N GLU A 198 8.06 4.33 -15.78
CA GLU A 198 9.41 3.91 -16.12
C GLU A 198 10.46 4.87 -15.55
N ASP A 199 10.26 6.18 -15.67
CA ASP A 199 11.15 7.18 -15.06
C ASP A 199 11.16 7.09 -13.54
N ARG A 200 9.99 6.85 -12.91
CA ARG A 200 9.90 6.58 -11.47
C ARG A 200 10.73 5.37 -11.09
N LYS A 201 10.58 4.26 -11.82
CA LYS A 201 11.31 3.03 -11.59
C LYS A 201 12.81 3.24 -11.76
N ARG A 202 13.23 3.89 -12.85
CA ARG A 202 14.63 4.22 -13.13
C ARG A 202 15.26 5.06 -12.03
N ARG A 203 14.54 6.07 -11.50
CA ARG A 203 15.00 6.88 -10.36
C ARG A 203 15.18 6.03 -9.11
N THR A 204 14.19 5.19 -8.76
CA THR A 204 14.32 4.30 -7.58
C THR A 204 15.47 3.30 -7.71
N GLU A 205 15.70 2.75 -8.90
CA GLU A 205 16.83 1.86 -9.17
C GLU A 205 18.18 2.60 -9.13
N ALA A 206 18.23 3.84 -9.62
CA ALA A 206 19.43 4.68 -9.51
C ALA A 206 19.74 5.02 -8.05
N ASP A 207 18.73 5.35 -7.25
CA ASP A 207 18.86 5.59 -5.82
C ASP A 207 19.35 4.34 -5.07
N HIS A 208 18.77 3.16 -5.36
CA HIS A 208 19.24 1.90 -4.80
C HIS A 208 20.71 1.63 -5.14
N ARG A 209 21.11 1.86 -6.40
CA ARG A 209 22.51 1.73 -6.82
C ARG A 209 23.40 2.73 -6.07
N ARG A 210 23.00 4.00 -5.96
CA ARG A 210 23.75 5.04 -5.24
C ARG A 210 23.97 4.68 -3.78
N VAL A 211 22.92 4.24 -3.09
CA VAL A 211 22.98 3.85 -1.67
C VAL A 211 23.84 2.59 -1.48
N ASN A 212 23.71 1.60 -2.37
CA ASN A 212 24.54 0.40 -2.33
C ASN A 212 26.02 0.73 -2.55
N MET A 213 26.35 1.59 -3.52
CA MET A 213 27.73 2.04 -3.75
C MET A 213 28.29 2.78 -2.53
N ALA A 214 27.54 3.74 -1.98
CA ALA A 214 27.96 4.46 -0.78
C ALA A 214 28.15 3.54 0.44
N PHE A 215 27.37 2.47 0.54
CA PHE A 215 27.54 1.44 1.56
C PHE A 215 28.85 0.65 1.37
N LEU A 216 29.18 0.25 0.13
CA LEU A 216 30.44 -0.44 -0.19
C LEU A 216 31.65 0.46 0.05
N ASP A 217 31.61 1.72 -0.39
CA ASP A 217 32.69 2.70 -0.16
C ASP A 217 32.96 2.88 1.35
N ARG A 218 31.90 2.88 2.17
CA ARG A 218 32.04 2.95 3.62
C ARG A 218 32.68 1.71 4.22
N LEU A 219 32.40 0.52 3.68
CA LEU A 219 33.06 -0.72 4.10
C LEU A 219 34.53 -0.74 3.69
N GLU A 220 34.87 -0.28 2.49
CA GLU A 220 36.24 -0.19 2.00
C GLU A 220 37.06 0.87 2.78
N ALA A 221 36.46 2.02 3.08
CA ALA A 221 37.07 3.03 3.94
C ALA A 221 37.30 2.48 5.36
N GLY A 222 36.38 1.66 5.86
CA GLY A 222 36.50 0.97 7.15
C GLY A 222 37.57 -0.13 7.16
N SER A 223 37.81 -0.82 6.05
CA SER A 223 38.84 -1.86 5.93
C SER A 223 40.23 -1.31 5.56
N SER A 224 40.30 -0.10 5.01
CA SER A 224 41.54 0.61 4.66
C SER A 224 42.20 1.35 5.84
N GLY A 225 41.57 1.37 7.03
CA GLY A 225 42.19 1.95 8.23
C GLY A 225 42.32 3.48 8.20
N ARG A 226 41.58 4.17 7.33
CA ARG A 226 41.48 5.64 7.38
C ARG A 226 40.33 6.04 8.29
N VAL A 227 40.66 6.37 9.53
CA VAL A 227 39.72 6.99 10.47
C VAL A 227 39.18 8.28 9.85
N PRO A 228 37.87 8.41 9.59
CA PRO A 228 37.32 9.71 9.22
C PRO A 228 37.08 10.50 10.51
N GLU A 229 37.68 11.68 10.60
CA GLU A 229 37.34 12.67 11.63
C GLU A 229 35.84 12.99 11.61
N PRO A 230 35.21 13.22 12.78
CA PRO A 230 33.83 13.62 12.86
C PRO A 230 33.66 15.08 12.43
N MET A 231 33.33 15.31 11.17
CA MET A 231 32.81 16.60 10.71
C MET A 231 31.40 16.80 11.27
N THR A 232 31.29 17.59 12.32
CA THR A 232 30.05 18.15 12.86
C THR A 232 29.43 19.11 11.86
N GLN A 233 28.28 18.78 11.26
CA GLN A 233 27.37 19.78 10.69
C GLN A 233 25.91 19.39 10.95
N THR A 234 25.24 20.24 11.73
CA THR A 234 23.80 20.32 12.00
C THR A 234 23.04 20.94 10.81
N PRO A 235 21.68 20.90 10.81
CA PRO A 235 20.87 20.76 9.62
C PRO A 235 20.33 22.09 9.08
N GLU A 236 20.59 22.41 7.82
CA GLU A 236 19.82 23.38 7.05
C GLU A 236 19.83 23.00 5.57
N SER A 237 18.76 22.39 5.09
CA SER A 237 18.37 22.52 3.69
C SER A 237 16.87 22.27 3.60
N THR A 238 16.19 23.40 3.57
CA THR A 238 14.79 23.60 3.21
C THR A 238 14.40 22.66 2.05
N ASN A 239 13.42 21.79 2.27
CA ASN A 239 12.70 21.15 1.17
C ASN A 239 11.69 22.17 0.68
N VAL A 240 12.14 23.08 -0.19
CA VAL A 240 11.24 23.81 -1.08
C VAL A 240 10.81 22.81 -2.13
N TRP A 241 9.58 22.33 -1.97
CA TRP A 241 8.81 21.79 -3.08
C TRP A 241 8.54 22.98 -4.01
N LEU A 242 9.28 23.05 -5.12
CA LEU A 242 8.81 23.80 -6.27
C LEU A 242 7.73 22.93 -6.91
N ASP A 243 6.49 23.29 -6.64
CA ASP A 243 5.37 22.99 -7.53
C ASP A 243 5.62 23.79 -8.82
N ASP A 244 6.13 23.12 -9.86
CA ASP A 244 6.03 23.63 -11.22
C ASP A 244 4.58 23.40 -11.68
N ASP A 245 3.71 24.35 -11.32
CA ASP A 245 2.40 24.55 -11.95
C ASP A 245 2.64 25.07 -13.39
N ASP A 246 2.78 24.16 -14.35
CA ASP A 246 2.60 24.46 -15.77
C ASP A 246 1.09 24.57 -16.06
N ASP A 247 0.51 25.72 -15.74
CA ASP A 247 -0.76 26.20 -16.29
C ASP A 247 -0.54 26.64 -17.75
N ASP A 248 -0.72 25.71 -18.69
CA ASP A 248 -1.07 26.07 -20.08
C ASP A 248 -2.60 25.95 -20.24
N GLU A 249 -3.29 27.04 -19.91
CA GLU A 249 -4.66 27.30 -20.40
C GLU A 249 -4.62 27.66 -21.91
N PRO A 250 -5.40 26.98 -22.76
CA PRO A 250 -5.62 27.45 -24.13
C PRO A 250 -6.68 28.55 -24.18
N GLN A 251 -6.35 29.70 -24.80
CA GLN A 251 -7.33 30.65 -25.35
C GLN A 251 -7.89 30.16 -26.69
#